data_AF-A0A8T4HH28-F1
#
_entry.id   AF-A0A8T4HH28-F1
#
_cell.length_a   1.000
_cell.length_b   1.000
_cell.length_c   1.000
_cell.angle_alpha   90.00
_cell.angle_beta   90.00
_cell.angle_gamma   90.00
#
_symmetry.space_group_name_H-M   'P 1'
#
loop_
_entity.id
_entity.type
_entity.pdbx_description
1 polymer ?
#
loop_
_entity_poly.entity_id
_entity_poly.type
_entity_poly.pdbx_seq_one_letter_code
_entity_poly.pdbx_strand_id
1 'polypeptide(L)'
;MSLHYEVVFNCFLRRHTPEPVLTALRWHLELDRERPADLDPEIHTFPLLAPDPDSRLPGGDIASLRLQSRGFAAGGELRAWGLLSRNYWLDDDLGELVTILDLLAPHVEEPGFGGYFREEYDTELTVLTFRNGGYGPFTF
;
A
#
# COMPACT_ATOMS: atom_id res chain seq x y z
N MET A 1 9.53 22.15 11.82
CA MET A 1 8.38 21.37 12.32
C MET A 1 8.18 20.27 11.30
N SER A 2 8.20 19.01 11.71
CA SER A 2 7.90 17.90 10.81
C SER A 2 6.39 17.72 10.76
N LEU A 3 5.85 17.53 9.55
CA LEU A 3 4.44 17.27 9.32
C LEU A 3 4.19 15.77 9.49
N HIS A 4 3.01 15.41 9.98
CA HIS A 4 2.63 14.02 10.18
C HIS A 4 1.41 13.68 9.35
N TYR A 5 1.39 12.48 8.81
CA TYR A 5 0.37 12.04 7.89
C TYR A 5 -0.23 10.71 8.33
N GLU A 6 -1.54 10.61 8.22
CA GLU A 6 -2.20 9.32 8.12
C GLU A 6 -2.15 8.90 6.65
N VAL A 7 -1.51 7.76 6.37
CA VAL A 7 -1.40 7.20 5.03
C VAL A 7 -2.08 5.83 5.00
N VAL A 8 -3.01 5.66 4.07
CA VAL A 8 -3.81 4.45 3.93
C VAL A 8 -3.68 3.91 2.52
N PHE A 9 -3.30 2.64 2.42
CA PHE A 9 -3.44 1.85 1.19
C PHE A 9 -4.53 0.82 1.37
N ASN A 10 -5.48 0.78 0.44
CA ASN A 10 -6.57 -0.20 0.44
C ASN A 10 -6.95 -0.52 -0.99
N CYS A 11 -6.42 -1.63 -1.51
CA CYS A 11 -6.67 -2.06 -2.87
C CYS A 11 -6.56 -3.58 -3.02
N PHE A 12 -6.98 -4.07 -4.18
CA PHE A 12 -6.79 -5.46 -4.57
C PHE A 12 -5.71 -5.57 -5.64
N LEU A 13 -4.75 -6.46 -5.43
CA LEU A 13 -3.78 -6.86 -6.44
C LEU A 13 -4.25 -8.14 -7.13
N ARG A 14 -3.86 -8.31 -8.38
CA ARG A 14 -4.22 -9.45 -9.22
C ARG A 14 -3.87 -10.76 -8.55
N ARG A 15 -4.70 -11.79 -8.74
CA ARG A 15 -4.41 -13.16 -8.23
C ARG A 15 -3.00 -13.64 -8.59
N HIS A 16 -2.57 -13.31 -9.81
CA HIS A 16 -1.31 -13.73 -10.41
C HIS A 16 -0.21 -12.67 -10.27
N THR A 17 -0.32 -11.74 -9.30
CA THR A 17 0.77 -10.83 -8.97
C THR A 17 2.06 -11.62 -8.76
N PRO A 18 3.19 -11.22 -9.38
CA PRO A 18 4.44 -11.95 -9.29
C PRO A 18 4.88 -12.14 -7.83
N GLU A 19 5.44 -13.31 -7.51
CA GLU A 19 5.91 -13.59 -6.15
C GLU A 19 6.96 -12.57 -5.65
N PRO A 20 7.93 -12.10 -6.46
CA PRO A 20 8.87 -11.05 -6.01
C PRO A 20 8.18 -9.77 -5.52
N VAL A 21 7.08 -9.38 -6.16
CA VAL A 21 6.27 -8.21 -5.75
C VAL A 21 5.57 -8.50 -4.42
N LEU A 22 4.98 -9.69 -4.27
CA LEU A 22 4.33 -10.08 -3.02
C LEU A 22 5.34 -10.14 -1.86
N THR A 23 6.54 -10.67 -2.08
CA THR A 23 7.61 -10.72 -1.07
C THR A 23 8.10 -9.32 -0.71
N ALA A 24 8.29 -8.43 -1.69
CA ALA A 24 8.61 -7.03 -1.43
C ALA A 24 7.54 -6.34 -0.58
N LEU A 25 6.26 -6.57 -0.88
CA LEU A 25 5.15 -6.03 -0.09
C LEU A 25 5.11 -6.61 1.32
N ARG A 26 5.31 -7.92 1.50
CA ARG A 26 5.37 -8.55 2.83
C ARG A 26 6.50 -7.97 3.67
N TRP A 27 7.66 -7.72 3.07
CA TRP A 27 8.77 -7.07 3.76
C TRP A 27 8.44 -5.63 4.15
N HIS A 28 7.88 -4.83 3.23
CA HIS A 28 7.46 -3.46 3.55
C HIS A 28 6.41 -3.39 4.65
N LEU A 29 5.51 -4.37 4.73
CA LEU A 29 4.47 -4.52 5.76
C LEU A 29 4.99 -5.14 7.07
N GLU A 30 6.28 -5.47 7.15
CA GLU A 30 6.92 -6.21 8.24
C GLU A 30 6.26 -7.58 8.56
N LEU A 31 5.60 -8.18 7.55
CA LEU A 31 5.11 -9.55 7.62
C LEU A 31 6.27 -10.55 7.46
N ASP A 32 7.29 -10.16 6.70
CA ASP A 32 8.56 -10.87 6.56
C ASP A 32 9.70 -9.99 7.10
N ARG A 33 10.59 -10.56 7.93
CA ARG A 33 11.66 -9.82 8.61
C ARG A 33 12.86 -9.50 7.74
N GLU A 34 13.12 -10.33 6.74
CA GLU A 34 14.31 -10.22 5.90
C GLU A 34 13.97 -9.52 4.59
N ARG A 35 14.80 -8.55 4.19
CA ARG A 35 14.65 -7.90 2.89
C ARG A 35 14.91 -8.92 1.77
N PRO A 36 14.06 -8.99 0.73
CA PRO A 36 14.31 -9.86 -0.41
C PRO A 36 15.64 -9.50 -1.09
N ALA A 37 16.41 -10.52 -1.49
CA ALA A 37 17.74 -10.33 -2.07
C ALA A 37 17.72 -9.67 -3.48
N ASP A 38 16.60 -9.79 -4.18
CA ASP A 38 16.34 -9.24 -5.51
C ASP A 38 15.70 -7.85 -5.47
N LEU A 39 15.36 -7.34 -4.28
CA LEU A 39 14.82 -6.00 -4.10
C LEU A 39 15.95 -4.97 -4.11
N ASP A 40 15.84 -3.95 -4.96
CA ASP A 40 16.85 -2.90 -5.09
C ASP A 40 17.03 -2.15 -3.77
N PRO A 41 18.23 -2.20 -3.13
CA PRO A 41 18.45 -1.58 -1.84
C PRO A 41 18.51 -0.05 -1.88
N GLU A 42 18.74 0.55 -3.05
CA GLU A 42 18.78 2.01 -3.23
C GLU A 42 17.37 2.59 -3.35
N ILE A 43 16.43 1.82 -3.91
CA ILE A 43 15.01 2.20 -4.01
C ILE A 43 14.25 1.78 -2.74
N HIS A 44 14.52 0.58 -2.23
CA HIS A 44 13.84 0.00 -1.09
C HIS A 44 14.77 -0.04 0.13
N THR A 45 15.05 1.14 0.67
CA THR A 45 16.02 1.31 1.76
C THR A 45 15.52 0.73 3.08
N PHE A 46 14.22 0.86 3.39
CA PHE A 46 13.59 0.34 4.61
C PHE A 46 12.10 -0.02 4.41
N PRO A 47 11.48 -0.76 5.36
CA PRO A 47 10.05 -1.05 5.31
C PRO A 47 9.18 0.21 5.51
N LEU A 48 8.47 0.65 4.48
CA LEU A 48 7.65 1.88 4.51
C LEU A 48 6.24 1.67 5.11
N LEU A 49 5.75 0.42 5.15
CA LEU A 49 4.39 0.09 5.57
C LEU A 49 4.37 -0.69 6.91
N ALA A 50 5.49 -0.74 7.61
CA ALA A 50 5.64 -1.41 8.88
C ALA A 50 4.78 -0.70 9.94
N PRO A 51 3.88 -1.42 10.64
CA PRO A 51 3.09 -0.80 11.71
C PRO A 51 3.97 -0.34 12.87
N ASP A 52 3.90 0.94 13.23
CA ASP A 52 4.56 1.44 14.44
C ASP A 52 3.76 1.00 15.69
N PRO A 53 4.34 0.20 16.62
CA PRO A 53 3.69 -0.18 17.87
C PRO A 53 3.36 1.03 18.77
N ASP A 54 4.08 2.14 18.60
CA ASP A 54 3.90 3.39 19.33
C ASP A 54 3.15 4.46 18.50
N SER A 55 2.49 4.04 17.41
CA SER A 55 1.73 4.92 16.52
C SER A 55 0.75 5.81 17.26
N ARG A 56 0.71 7.09 16.85
CA ARG A 56 -0.22 8.10 17.39
C ARG A 56 -1.61 8.04 16.78
N LEU A 57 -1.81 7.21 15.76
CA LEU A 57 -3.13 7.09 15.14
C LEU A 57 -4.13 6.48 16.13
N PRO A 58 -5.36 7.02 16.22
CA PRO A 58 -6.43 6.36 16.95
C PRO A 58 -6.68 4.96 16.38
N GLY A 59 -6.53 3.92 17.22
CA GLY A 59 -6.63 2.53 16.80
C GLY A 59 -5.34 1.93 16.22
N GLY A 60 -4.25 2.71 16.20
CA GLY A 60 -2.92 2.29 15.77
C GLY A 60 -2.77 2.08 14.27
N ASP A 61 -1.56 1.65 13.91
CA ASP A 61 -1.20 1.24 12.57
C ASP A 61 -1.70 -0.17 12.26
N ILE A 62 -1.93 -0.46 10.98
CA ILE A 62 -2.43 -1.75 10.49
C ILE A 62 -1.65 -2.14 9.25
N ALA A 63 -1.30 -3.41 9.13
CA ALA A 63 -0.76 -4.01 7.91
C ALA A 63 -1.40 -5.38 7.66
N SER A 64 -1.79 -5.63 6.41
CA SER A 64 -2.38 -6.90 5.99
C SER A 64 -2.20 -7.10 4.49
N LEU A 65 -1.73 -8.29 4.11
CA LEU A 65 -1.71 -8.77 2.73
C LEU A 65 -2.21 -10.21 2.72
N ARG A 66 -3.39 -10.46 2.14
CA ARG A 66 -4.02 -11.78 2.16
C ARG A 66 -4.73 -12.09 0.86
N LEU A 67 -4.64 -13.33 0.39
CA LEU A 67 -5.46 -13.81 -0.71
C LEU A 67 -6.90 -13.98 -0.21
N GLN A 68 -7.84 -13.29 -0.85
CA GLN A 68 -9.24 -13.22 -0.42
C GLN A 68 -10.19 -13.52 -1.57
N SER A 69 -11.38 -14.02 -1.22
CA SER A 69 -12.50 -14.14 -2.15
C SER A 69 -13.12 -12.77 -2.39
N ARG A 70 -13.32 -12.39 -3.66
CA ARG A 70 -14.04 -11.18 -4.08
C ARG A 70 -15.44 -11.47 -4.61
N GLY A 71 -15.90 -12.72 -4.51
CA GLY A 71 -17.20 -13.17 -4.99
C GLY A 71 -17.10 -14.26 -6.05
N PHE A 72 -18.17 -14.45 -6.81
CA PHE A 72 -18.28 -15.51 -7.82
C PHE A 72 -18.70 -14.92 -9.17
N ALA A 73 -18.02 -15.34 -10.24
CA ALA A 73 -18.40 -15.08 -11.61
C ALA A 73 -18.75 -16.39 -12.34
N ALA A 74 -19.19 -16.32 -13.60
CA ALA A 74 -19.56 -17.49 -14.40
C ALA A 74 -18.43 -18.55 -14.52
N GLY A 75 -17.17 -18.14 -14.30
CA GLY A 75 -15.98 -19.01 -14.31
C GLY A 75 -15.51 -19.50 -12.93
N GLY A 76 -16.24 -19.22 -11.85
CA GLY A 76 -15.90 -19.65 -10.49
C GLY A 76 -15.59 -18.50 -9.53
N GLU A 77 -14.96 -18.83 -8.41
CA GLU A 77 -14.57 -17.87 -7.37
C GLU A 77 -13.53 -16.88 -7.91
N LEU A 78 -13.83 -15.59 -7.79
CA LEU A 78 -12.86 -14.53 -8.05
C LEU A 78 -12.01 -14.35 -6.80
N ARG A 79 -10.69 -14.46 -6.95
CA ARG A 79 -9.72 -14.27 -5.87
C ARG A 79 -8.74 -13.19 -6.22
N ALA A 80 -8.33 -12.40 -5.24
CA ALA A 80 -7.34 -11.36 -5.38
C ALA A 80 -6.58 -11.18 -4.07
N TRP A 81 -5.40 -10.56 -4.11
CA TRP A 81 -4.68 -10.20 -2.90
C TRP A 81 -5.24 -8.89 -2.35
N GLY A 82 -5.92 -8.94 -1.22
CA GLY A 82 -6.33 -7.75 -0.49
C GLY A 82 -5.14 -7.18 0.27
N LEU A 83 -4.77 -5.95 -0.07
CA LEU A 83 -3.79 -5.14 0.64
C LEU A 83 -4.54 -4.10 1.47
N LEU A 84 -4.22 -4.05 2.76
CA LEU A 84 -4.61 -2.97 3.65
C LEU A 84 -3.39 -2.55 4.46
N SER A 85 -3.00 -1.28 4.35
CA SER A 85 -2.13 -0.66 5.33
C SER A 85 -2.69 0.68 5.80
N ARG A 86 -2.36 1.03 7.04
CA ARG A 86 -2.61 2.33 7.65
C ARG A 86 -1.41 2.64 8.51
N ASN A 87 -0.71 3.71 8.18
CA ASN A 87 0.54 4.08 8.80
C ASN A 87 0.55 5.56 9.19
N TYR A 88 1.27 5.86 10.27
CA TYR A 88 1.59 7.22 10.69
C TYR A 88 2.96 7.60 10.12
N TRP A 89 2.99 8.46 9.10
CA TRP A 89 4.21 8.84 8.38
C TRP A 89 4.67 10.25 8.72
N LEU A 90 5.99 10.47 8.72
CA LEU A 90 6.57 11.81 8.68
C LEU A 90 6.63 12.33 7.23
N ASP A 91 6.91 13.62 7.07
CA ASP A 91 7.11 14.24 5.76
C ASP A 91 8.24 13.60 4.95
N ASP A 92 9.31 13.14 5.61
CA ASP A 92 10.39 12.39 4.96
C ASP A 92 9.90 11.06 4.38
N ASP A 93 9.09 10.29 5.11
CA ASP A 93 8.51 9.03 4.64
C ASP A 93 7.49 9.26 3.52
N LEU A 94 6.74 10.36 3.58
CA LEU A 94 5.85 10.75 2.50
C LEU A 94 6.60 11.03 1.20
N GLY A 95 7.87 11.45 1.27
CA GLY A 95 8.77 11.56 0.12
C GLY A 95 8.99 10.23 -0.60
N GLU A 96 8.87 9.11 0.11
CA GLU A 96 9.03 7.75 -0.40
C GLU A 96 7.70 7.11 -0.88
N LEU A 97 6.61 7.88 -0.90
CA LEU A 97 5.29 7.41 -1.33
C LEU A 97 5.33 6.77 -2.74
N VAL A 98 6.13 7.35 -3.64
CA VAL A 98 6.33 6.88 -5.03
C VAL A 98 6.83 5.44 -5.05
N THR A 99 7.72 5.06 -4.14
CA THR A 99 8.30 3.71 -4.05
C THR A 99 7.22 2.64 -3.88
N ILE A 100 6.22 2.89 -3.02
CA ILE A 100 5.09 1.97 -2.84
C ILE A 100 4.12 2.04 -4.02
N LEU A 101 3.85 3.23 -4.55
CA LEU A 101 2.92 3.38 -5.67
C LEU A 101 3.42 2.69 -6.95
N ASP A 102 4.71 2.79 -7.26
CA ASP A 102 5.36 2.09 -8.38
C ASP A 102 5.30 0.57 -8.20
N LEU A 103 5.43 0.07 -6.96
CA LEU A 103 5.31 -1.35 -6.64
C LEU A 103 3.87 -1.87 -6.81
N LEU A 104 2.86 -1.05 -6.50
CA LEU A 104 1.45 -1.46 -6.51
C LEU A 104 0.80 -1.32 -7.88
N ALA A 105 0.96 -0.16 -8.52
CA ALA A 105 0.13 0.26 -9.64
C ALA A 105 0.05 -0.73 -10.82
N PRO A 106 1.16 -1.38 -11.25
CA PRO A 106 1.11 -2.35 -12.35
C PRO A 106 0.27 -3.59 -12.04
N HIS A 107 0.08 -3.89 -10.75
CA HIS A 107 -0.49 -5.14 -10.25
C HIS A 107 -1.89 -4.98 -9.68
N VAL A 108 -2.45 -3.77 -9.66
CA VAL A 108 -3.82 -3.55 -9.24
C VAL A 108 -4.80 -4.31 -10.15
N GLU A 109 -5.76 -4.97 -9.52
CA GLU A 109 -6.80 -5.78 -10.16
C GLU A 109 -7.79 -4.89 -10.92
N GLU A 110 -8.30 -3.83 -10.29
CA GLU A 110 -9.31 -2.93 -10.84
C GLU A 110 -8.91 -1.46 -10.68
N PRO A 111 -9.04 -0.63 -11.74
CA PRO A 111 -8.86 0.82 -11.60
C PRO A 111 -9.82 1.43 -10.58
N GLY A 112 -9.35 2.44 -9.86
CA GLY A 112 -10.18 3.18 -8.91
C GLY A 112 -9.42 3.56 -7.64
N PHE A 113 -10.16 3.60 -6.53
CA PHE A 113 -9.65 3.96 -5.21
C PHE A 113 -8.53 3.00 -4.78
N GLY A 114 -7.38 3.58 -4.42
CA GLY A 114 -6.22 2.86 -3.92
C GLY A 114 -5.87 3.17 -2.46
N GLY A 115 -6.47 4.22 -1.90
CA GLY A 115 -6.07 4.75 -0.61
C GLY A 115 -6.20 6.26 -0.52
N TYR A 116 -5.66 6.83 0.54
CA TYR A 116 -5.55 8.27 0.72
C TYR A 116 -4.39 8.60 1.66
N PHE A 117 -3.99 9.85 1.67
CA PHE A 117 -3.25 10.41 2.79
C PHE A 117 -3.83 11.76 3.21
N ARG A 118 -3.63 12.12 4.47
CA ARG A 118 -3.98 13.43 5.02
C ARG A 118 -3.00 13.82 6.12
N GLU A 119 -2.76 15.11 6.27
CA GLU A 119 -2.00 15.63 7.41
C GLU A 119 -2.84 15.49 8.70
N GLU A 120 -2.19 15.27 9.84
CA GLU A 120 -2.83 14.95 11.14
C GLU A 120 -3.97 15.91 11.53
N TYR A 121 -3.84 17.20 11.23
CA TYR A 121 -4.79 18.24 11.59
C TYR A 121 -5.64 18.72 10.41
N ASP A 122 -5.44 18.17 9.22
CA ASP A 122 -6.21 18.53 8.03
C ASP A 122 -7.51 17.72 7.92
N THR A 123 -8.52 18.37 7.38
CA THR A 123 -9.82 17.77 7.07
C THR A 123 -9.91 17.31 5.62
N GLU A 124 -9.06 17.84 4.74
CA GLU A 124 -8.97 17.42 3.35
C GLU A 124 -8.07 16.19 3.21
N LEU A 125 -8.49 15.25 2.36
CA LEU A 125 -7.74 14.03 2.07
C LEU A 125 -7.29 14.04 0.62
N THR A 126 -6.05 13.65 0.38
CA THR A 126 -5.54 13.41 -0.96
C THR A 126 -5.81 11.96 -1.32
N VAL A 127 -6.72 11.74 -2.26
CA VAL A 127 -7.09 10.40 -2.73
C VAL A 127 -6.01 9.85 -3.67
N LEU A 128 -5.59 8.61 -3.40
CA LEU A 128 -4.75 7.83 -4.30
C LEU A 128 -5.65 7.02 -5.21
N THR A 129 -5.46 7.15 -6.52
CA THR A 129 -6.21 6.37 -7.51
C THR A 129 -5.27 5.63 -8.46
N PHE A 130 -5.61 4.39 -8.79
CA PHE A 130 -4.87 3.55 -9.73
C PHE A 130 -5.63 3.45 -11.05
N ARG A 131 -4.92 3.55 -12.17
CA ARG A 131 -5.49 3.39 -13.51
C ARG A 131 -4.43 2.96 -14.51
N ASN A 132 -4.74 1.93 -15.29
CA ASN A 132 -3.89 1.46 -16.40
C ASN A 132 -2.41 1.20 -16.02
N GLY A 133 -2.17 0.67 -14.82
CA GLY A 133 -0.80 0.40 -14.34
C GLY A 133 -0.07 1.61 -13.75
N GLY A 134 -0.69 2.79 -13.74
CA GLY A 134 -0.16 3.99 -13.11
C GLY A 134 -1.06 4.50 -12.00
N TYR A 135 -0.67 5.64 -11.42
CA TYR A 135 -1.36 6.29 -10.31
C TYR A 135 -1.34 7.80 -10.47
N GLY A 136 -2.19 8.46 -9.71
CA GLY A 136 -2.21 9.90 -9.56
C GLY A 136 -3.45 10.35 -8.81
N PRO A 137 -3.66 11.66 -8.67
CA PRO A 137 -5.00 12.18 -8.50
C PRO A 137 -5.73 12.07 -9.84
N PHE A 138 -6.58 11.06 -10.02
CA PHE A 138 -7.52 11.01 -11.14
C PHE A 138 -8.85 11.57 -10.65
N THR A 139 -9.27 12.72 -11.19
CA THR A 139 -10.66 13.17 -11.06
C THR A 139 -11.57 12.20 -11.81
N PHE A 140 -12.58 11.67 -11.11
CA PHE A 140 -13.61 10.79 -11.65
C PHE A 140 -14.48 11.48 -12.70
#